data_AF-A0A2I6RLL5-F1
#
_entry.id   AF-A0A2I6RLL5-F1
#
_cell.length_a   1.000
_cell.length_b   1.000
_cell.length_c   1.000
_cell.angle_alpha   90.00
_cell.angle_beta   90.00
_cell.angle_gamma   90.00
#
_symmetry.space_group_name_H-M   'P 1'
#
loop_
_entity.id
_entity.type
_entity.pdbx_description
1 polymer ?
#
loop_
_entity_poly.entity_id
_entity_poly.type
_entity_poly.pdbx_seq_one_letter_code
_entity_poly.pdbx_strand_id
1 'polypeptide(L)'
;SLQSWADAANIAFTEITSSQSANITFGNYTLSWNGKPADSQAYAYLPGSGSPSGSTWYNYNVDNIRNPDVMEYGRQTFTHEIGHALGLSHPGNYNAGQGDPSYKDVTYAEDTRQFSIMSYWSEKNTGGDNKGHYASAPLLDDISAIQHLYGANMTTRTGDTIYGFNSNTERDYYTAINSSKALIFSVWDADGNDTFDFSGYSNNQRINLYEQSFSDVGGLKGNVSIAAGVTIENAIGGSGNDVLVGNDIANELHGA
;
A
#
# COMPACT_ATOMS: atom_id res chain seq x y z
N SER A 1 5.28 -7.63 3.22
CA SER A 1 3.81 -7.45 3.15
C SER A 1 3.09 -7.70 4.47
N LEU A 2 3.36 -8.78 5.21
CA LEU A 2 2.76 -8.97 6.55
C LEU A 2 3.06 -7.79 7.49
N GLN A 3 4.33 -7.37 7.56
CA GLN A 3 4.75 -6.25 8.40
C GLN A 3 4.03 -4.93 8.06
N SER A 4 3.72 -4.64 6.80
CA SER A 4 3.02 -3.39 6.45
C SER A 4 1.57 -3.36 6.93
N TRP A 5 0.91 -4.51 7.05
CA TRP A 5 -0.41 -4.58 7.69
C TRP A 5 -0.32 -4.45 9.21
N ALA A 6 0.66 -5.12 9.83
CA ALA A 6 0.90 -5.04 11.27
C ALA A 6 1.37 -3.64 11.73
N ASP A 7 2.05 -2.89 10.86
CA ASP A 7 2.42 -1.50 11.13
C ASP A 7 1.18 -0.62 11.34
N ALA A 8 0.11 -0.82 10.57
CA ALA A 8 -1.07 0.05 10.57
C ALA A 8 -2.16 -0.36 11.57
N ALA A 9 -2.26 -1.65 11.90
CA ALA A 9 -3.32 -2.20 12.75
C ALA A 9 -2.78 -3.13 13.83
N ASN A 10 -3.55 -3.36 14.91
CA ASN A 10 -3.15 -4.20 16.05
C ASN A 10 -3.17 -5.69 15.70
N ILE A 11 -2.27 -6.10 14.81
CA ILE A 11 -2.12 -7.46 14.29
C ILE A 11 -0.69 -7.90 14.53
N ALA A 12 -0.52 -9.08 15.14
CA ALA A 12 0.77 -9.73 15.31
C ALA A 12 0.82 -10.99 14.44
N PHE A 13 1.85 -11.09 13.59
CA PHE A 13 2.11 -12.28 12.79
C PHE A 13 3.23 -13.11 13.43
N THR A 14 2.94 -14.38 13.69
CA THR A 14 3.89 -15.35 14.20
C THR A 14 3.95 -16.52 13.25
N GLU A 15 5.13 -16.79 12.70
CA GLU A 15 5.35 -17.96 11.86
C GLU A 15 5.30 -19.25 12.69
N ILE A 16 4.65 -20.28 12.18
CA ILE A 16 4.57 -21.61 12.79
C ILE A 16 5.02 -22.67 11.79
N THR A 17 5.53 -23.81 12.28
CA THR A 17 6.00 -24.91 11.44
C THR A 17 4.87 -25.88 11.06
N SER A 18 5.09 -26.68 10.01
CA SER A 18 4.07 -27.40 9.23
C SER A 18 3.22 -28.47 9.96
N SER A 19 3.46 -28.73 11.26
CA SER A 19 2.63 -29.64 12.05
C SER A 19 1.45 -28.94 12.75
N GLN A 20 1.37 -27.61 12.67
CA GLN A 20 0.32 -26.80 13.27
C GLN A 20 -0.55 -26.11 12.21
N SER A 21 -1.81 -25.86 12.52
CA SER A 21 -2.71 -25.10 11.65
C SER A 21 -2.40 -23.61 11.76
N ALA A 22 -2.11 -22.95 10.64
CA ALA A 22 -1.90 -21.50 10.59
C ALA A 22 -3.20 -20.79 10.19
N ASN A 23 -3.39 -19.54 10.66
CA ASN A 23 -4.53 -18.72 10.26
C ASN A 23 -4.42 -18.24 8.82
N ILE A 24 -3.21 -17.85 8.42
CA ILE A 24 -2.88 -17.45 7.06
C ILE A 24 -1.85 -18.42 6.50
N THR A 25 -2.09 -18.93 5.30
CA THR A 25 -1.14 -19.80 4.59
C THR A 25 -0.81 -19.23 3.22
N PHE A 26 0.38 -19.57 2.71
CA PHE A 26 0.88 -19.13 1.42
C PHE A 26 1.18 -20.35 0.56
N GLY A 27 0.57 -20.42 -0.61
CA GLY A 27 0.71 -21.54 -1.53
C GLY A 27 0.91 -21.08 -2.97
N ASN A 28 1.67 -21.86 -3.74
CA ASN A 28 1.84 -21.64 -5.16
C ASN A 28 1.04 -22.69 -5.95
N TYR A 29 0.52 -22.32 -7.11
CA TYR A 29 -0.08 -23.24 -8.08
C TYR A 29 0.44 -22.96 -9.49
N THR A 30 0.43 -23.98 -10.35
CA THR A 30 0.85 -23.88 -11.76
C THR A 30 -0.19 -24.42 -12.74
N LEU A 31 -1.17 -25.17 -12.25
CA LEU A 31 -2.23 -25.77 -13.06
C LEU A 31 -3.59 -25.34 -12.55
N SER A 32 -4.53 -25.14 -13.47
CA SER A 32 -5.95 -24.99 -13.18
C SER A 32 -6.60 -26.36 -12.89
N TRP A 33 -7.84 -26.35 -12.42
CA TRP A 33 -8.59 -27.56 -12.04
C TRP A 33 -8.68 -28.63 -13.15
N ASN A 34 -8.56 -28.23 -14.42
CA ASN A 34 -8.60 -29.12 -15.59
C ASN A 34 -7.22 -29.64 -16.02
N GLY A 35 -6.17 -29.41 -15.23
CA GLY A 35 -4.81 -29.85 -15.49
C GLY A 35 -4.05 -29.04 -16.56
N LYS A 36 -4.64 -27.95 -17.08
CA LYS A 36 -3.94 -27.01 -17.98
C LYS A 36 -3.13 -25.98 -17.18
N PRO A 37 -2.09 -25.37 -17.78
CA PRO A 37 -1.38 -24.27 -17.15
C PRO A 37 -2.35 -23.17 -16.68
N ALA A 38 -2.17 -22.73 -15.43
CA ALA A 38 -2.96 -21.65 -14.87
C ALA A 38 -2.66 -20.31 -15.57
N ASP A 39 -3.72 -19.54 -15.82
CA ASP A 39 -3.73 -18.23 -16.49
C ASP A 39 -4.18 -17.07 -15.57
N SER A 40 -4.52 -17.35 -14.31
CA SER A 40 -4.86 -16.37 -13.28
C SER A 40 -3.62 -15.76 -12.59
N GLN A 41 -3.80 -14.69 -11.81
CA GLN A 41 -2.72 -14.06 -11.04
C GLN A 41 -2.55 -14.71 -9.66
N ALA A 42 -3.54 -14.51 -8.79
CA ALA A 42 -3.58 -14.99 -7.42
C ALA A 42 -5.04 -14.96 -6.92
N TYR A 43 -5.29 -15.56 -5.76
CA TYR A 43 -6.55 -15.44 -5.02
C TYR A 43 -6.34 -15.81 -3.55
N ALA A 44 -7.26 -15.39 -2.71
CA ALA A 44 -7.28 -15.71 -1.29
C ALA A 44 -8.71 -15.97 -0.81
N TYR A 45 -8.81 -16.60 0.36
CA TYR A 45 -10.08 -16.80 1.05
C TYR A 45 -10.15 -15.89 2.27
N LEU A 46 -11.29 -15.21 2.42
CA LEU A 46 -11.61 -14.43 3.62
C LEU A 46 -11.51 -15.31 4.90
N PRO A 47 -11.36 -14.69 6.09
CA PRO A 47 -11.41 -15.39 7.37
C PRO A 47 -12.71 -16.19 7.56
N GLY A 48 -12.61 -17.32 8.27
CA GLY A 48 -13.72 -18.25 8.49
C GLY A 48 -13.33 -19.44 9.36
N SER A 49 -14.30 -20.28 9.74
CA SER A 49 -14.12 -21.34 10.74
C SER A 49 -13.64 -22.69 10.19
N GLY A 50 -13.09 -22.74 8.98
CA GLY A 50 -12.66 -23.99 8.35
C GLY A 50 -11.79 -23.79 7.12
N SER A 51 -11.17 -24.86 6.66
CA SER A 51 -10.40 -24.85 5.40
C SER A 51 -11.34 -24.53 4.22
N PRO A 52 -10.96 -23.66 3.27
CA PRO A 52 -9.62 -23.06 3.09
C PRO A 52 -9.46 -21.61 3.59
N SER A 53 -10.26 -21.17 4.58
CA SER A 53 -10.26 -19.78 5.08
C SER A 53 -8.85 -19.27 5.44
N GLY A 54 -8.54 -18.03 5.06
CA GLY A 54 -7.24 -17.40 5.29
C GLY A 54 -6.09 -17.89 4.41
N SER A 55 -6.31 -18.90 3.56
CA SER A 55 -5.27 -19.32 2.61
C SER A 55 -5.15 -18.37 1.42
N THR A 56 -3.91 -18.11 1.00
CA THR A 56 -3.54 -17.29 -0.14
C THR A 56 -2.78 -18.12 -1.16
N TRP A 57 -3.11 -17.95 -2.43
CA TRP A 57 -2.64 -18.79 -3.54
C TRP A 57 -2.15 -17.95 -4.71
N TYR A 58 -0.94 -18.24 -5.20
CA TYR A 58 -0.28 -17.44 -6.23
C TYR A 58 0.11 -18.30 -7.44
N ASN A 59 -0.13 -17.79 -8.65
CA ASN A 59 0.23 -18.50 -9.87
C ASN A 59 1.73 -18.42 -10.12
N TYR A 60 2.43 -19.52 -9.86
CA TYR A 60 3.88 -19.59 -10.02
C TYR A 60 4.33 -19.60 -11.48
N ASN A 61 3.41 -19.63 -12.46
CA ASN A 61 3.74 -19.42 -13.88
C ASN A 61 4.02 -17.94 -14.19
N VAL A 62 3.60 -17.00 -13.34
CA VAL A 62 3.75 -15.55 -13.55
C VAL A 62 5.09 -15.04 -13.00
N ASP A 63 5.85 -14.28 -13.81
CA ASP A 63 7.18 -13.78 -13.44
C ASP A 63 7.17 -12.90 -12.18
N ASN A 64 6.17 -12.03 -12.04
CA ASN A 64 6.08 -11.12 -10.89
C ASN A 64 5.79 -11.88 -9.57
N ILE A 65 5.09 -13.01 -9.61
CA ILE A 65 4.88 -13.88 -8.44
C ILE A 65 6.17 -14.58 -8.05
N ARG A 66 7.01 -14.96 -9.02
CA ARG A 66 8.32 -15.60 -8.75
C ARG A 66 9.36 -14.61 -8.26
N ASN A 67 9.25 -13.34 -8.63
CA ASN A 67 10.26 -12.31 -8.37
C ASN A 67 9.66 -11.04 -7.72
N PRO A 68 8.94 -11.15 -6.59
CA PRO A 68 8.21 -10.02 -5.99
C PRO A 68 9.14 -8.91 -5.47
N ASP A 69 10.41 -9.22 -5.18
CA ASP A 69 11.39 -8.24 -4.67
C ASP A 69 11.86 -7.24 -5.74
N VAL A 70 11.72 -7.60 -7.02
CA VAL A 70 12.15 -6.77 -8.16
C VAL A 70 11.01 -6.41 -9.11
N MET A 71 9.88 -7.13 -9.04
CA MET A 71 8.67 -6.84 -9.81
C MET A 71 7.55 -6.40 -8.87
N GLU A 72 7.34 -5.09 -8.79
CA GLU A 72 6.47 -4.41 -7.81
C GLU A 72 5.05 -4.98 -7.75
N TYR A 73 4.48 -5.40 -8.90
CA TYR A 73 3.14 -5.99 -8.92
C TYR A 73 3.02 -7.31 -8.16
N GLY A 74 4.11 -8.08 -8.07
CA GLY A 74 4.16 -9.30 -7.25
C GLY A 74 4.05 -8.98 -5.76
N ARG A 75 4.81 -7.97 -5.30
CA ARG A 75 4.74 -7.47 -3.94
C ARG A 75 3.38 -6.86 -3.60
N GLN A 76 2.79 -6.08 -4.53
CA GLN A 76 1.42 -5.59 -4.39
C GLN A 76 0.41 -6.74 -4.27
N THR A 77 0.55 -7.78 -5.11
CA THR A 77 -0.32 -8.98 -5.07
C THR A 77 -0.23 -9.65 -3.70
N PHE A 78 0.96 -9.82 -3.12
CA PHE A 78 1.10 -10.40 -1.78
C PHE A 78 0.38 -9.54 -0.72
N THR A 79 0.55 -8.23 -0.76
CA THR A 79 -0.14 -7.34 0.18
C THR A 79 -1.66 -7.39 0.01
N HIS A 80 -2.15 -7.47 -1.23
CA HIS A 80 -3.56 -7.61 -1.59
C HIS A 80 -4.16 -8.93 -1.07
N GLU A 81 -3.55 -10.07 -1.38
CA GLU A 81 -4.07 -11.37 -0.95
C GLU A 81 -4.04 -11.54 0.58
N ILE A 82 -3.04 -10.94 1.25
CA ILE A 82 -3.04 -10.86 2.72
C ILE A 82 -4.20 -10.01 3.22
N GLY A 83 -4.53 -8.89 2.55
CA GLY A 83 -5.71 -8.07 2.87
C GLY A 83 -6.99 -8.90 2.84
N HIS A 84 -7.19 -9.72 1.81
CA HIS A 84 -8.27 -10.70 1.77
C HIS A 84 -8.21 -11.70 2.92
N ALA A 85 -7.05 -12.30 3.20
CA ALA A 85 -6.90 -13.23 4.32
C ALA A 85 -7.12 -12.58 5.70
N LEU A 86 -7.09 -11.25 5.79
CA LEU A 86 -7.44 -10.44 6.96
C LEU A 86 -8.90 -9.94 6.94
N GLY A 87 -9.67 -10.21 5.88
CA GLY A 87 -11.10 -9.90 5.81
C GLY A 87 -11.48 -8.69 4.97
N LEU A 88 -10.53 -8.07 4.27
CA LEU A 88 -10.85 -6.99 3.33
C LEU A 88 -11.39 -7.59 2.03
N SER A 89 -12.40 -6.97 1.45
CA SER A 89 -12.92 -7.33 0.12
C SER A 89 -12.38 -6.37 -0.93
N HIS A 90 -12.60 -6.67 -2.21
CA HIS A 90 -12.52 -5.63 -3.22
C HIS A 90 -13.49 -4.49 -2.88
N PRO A 91 -13.17 -3.23 -3.23
CA PRO A 91 -14.06 -2.08 -3.03
C PRO A 91 -15.43 -2.16 -3.73
N GLY A 92 -15.57 -3.00 -4.76
CA GLY A 92 -16.82 -3.27 -5.45
C GLY A 92 -17.11 -4.77 -5.60
N ASN A 93 -18.32 -5.09 -6.08
CA ASN A 93 -18.75 -6.48 -6.29
C ASN A 93 -18.30 -7.00 -7.67
N TYR A 94 -16.99 -7.24 -7.79
CA TYR A 94 -16.36 -7.81 -8.97
C TYR A 94 -15.27 -8.79 -8.55
N ASN A 95 -14.99 -9.79 -9.40
CA ASN A 95 -13.91 -10.75 -9.20
C ASN A 95 -13.33 -11.16 -10.54
N ALA A 96 -12.05 -11.53 -10.55
CA ALA A 96 -11.43 -12.15 -11.72
C ALA A 96 -12.17 -13.43 -12.12
N GLY A 97 -12.38 -13.62 -13.42
CA GLY A 97 -13.12 -14.77 -13.97
C GLY A 97 -14.64 -14.69 -13.86
N GLN A 98 -15.21 -13.61 -13.31
CA GLN A 98 -16.66 -13.36 -13.26
C GLN A 98 -17.04 -12.19 -14.18
N GLY A 99 -17.34 -12.50 -15.44
CA GLY A 99 -17.68 -11.50 -16.45
C GLY A 99 -16.48 -10.70 -16.92
N ASP A 100 -16.72 -9.47 -17.39
CA ASP A 100 -15.71 -8.52 -17.86
C ASP A 100 -15.90 -7.17 -17.13
N PRO A 101 -15.64 -7.13 -15.81
CA PRO A 101 -15.84 -5.92 -15.02
C PRO A 101 -14.89 -4.82 -15.48
N SER A 102 -15.34 -3.57 -15.34
CA SER A 102 -14.57 -2.38 -15.66
C SER A 102 -14.72 -1.33 -14.57
N TYR A 103 -13.91 -0.28 -14.62
CA TYR A 103 -14.06 0.87 -13.72
C TYR A 103 -15.44 1.56 -13.84
N LYS A 104 -16.23 1.30 -14.89
CA LYS A 104 -17.60 1.83 -14.99
C LYS A 104 -18.58 1.13 -14.04
N ASP A 105 -18.18 0.00 -13.48
CA ASP A 105 -19.01 -0.85 -12.63
C ASP A 105 -18.71 -0.64 -11.13
N VAL A 106 -17.89 0.36 -10.79
CA VAL A 106 -17.53 0.68 -9.40
C VAL A 106 -18.70 1.23 -8.62
N THR A 107 -18.72 0.92 -7.32
CA THR A 107 -19.74 1.44 -6.39
C THR A 107 -19.50 2.91 -6.03
N TYR A 108 -18.23 3.33 -6.01
CA TYR A 108 -17.79 4.69 -5.66
C TYR A 108 -16.55 5.07 -6.47
N ALA A 109 -16.29 6.37 -6.64
CA ALA A 109 -15.27 6.86 -7.56
C ALA A 109 -13.84 6.53 -7.11
N GLU A 110 -13.61 6.52 -5.81
CA GLU A 110 -12.29 6.28 -5.22
C GLU A 110 -11.85 4.81 -5.28
N ASP A 111 -12.66 3.91 -5.86
CA ASP A 111 -12.26 2.52 -6.17
C ASP A 111 -11.17 2.48 -7.25
N THR A 112 -9.95 2.80 -6.86
CA THR A 112 -8.75 2.69 -7.68
C THR A 112 -7.53 2.39 -6.81
N ARG A 113 -6.44 1.99 -7.47
CA ARG A 113 -5.10 1.82 -6.88
C ARG A 113 -4.43 3.13 -6.44
N GLN A 114 -5.14 4.26 -6.50
CA GLN A 114 -4.73 5.49 -5.80
C GLN A 114 -5.10 5.43 -4.30
N PHE A 115 -6.24 4.81 -3.97
CA PHE A 115 -6.81 4.82 -2.62
C PHE A 115 -6.72 3.46 -1.93
N SER A 116 -6.83 2.37 -2.70
CA SER A 116 -6.83 1.00 -2.16
C SER A 116 -6.08 0.05 -3.09
N ILE A 117 -5.13 -0.72 -2.55
CA ILE A 117 -4.52 -1.85 -3.27
C ILE A 117 -5.50 -3.01 -3.45
N MET A 118 -6.64 -3.01 -2.76
CA MET A 118 -7.73 -3.96 -2.98
C MET A 118 -8.49 -3.69 -4.29
N SER A 119 -8.24 -2.56 -4.96
CA SER A 119 -8.84 -2.25 -6.25
C SER A 119 -8.12 -2.93 -7.43
N TYR A 120 -8.90 -3.26 -8.46
CA TYR A 120 -8.38 -3.69 -9.77
C TYR A 120 -8.07 -2.51 -10.69
N TRP A 121 -8.57 -1.32 -10.38
CA TRP A 121 -8.61 -0.22 -11.33
C TRP A 121 -7.39 0.68 -11.18
N SER A 122 -6.85 1.13 -12.33
CA SER A 122 -5.72 2.06 -12.34
C SER A 122 -6.06 3.35 -11.62
N GLU A 123 -5.07 3.87 -10.90
CA GLU A 123 -5.01 5.19 -10.28
C GLU A 123 -5.37 6.33 -11.25
N LYS A 124 -5.18 6.11 -12.55
CA LYS A 124 -5.51 7.10 -13.60
C LYS A 124 -6.99 7.42 -13.70
N ASN A 125 -7.87 6.51 -13.26
CA ASN A 125 -9.31 6.74 -13.29
C ASN A 125 -9.75 7.86 -12.32
N THR A 126 -8.95 8.13 -11.28
CA THR A 126 -9.15 9.20 -10.30
C THR A 126 -8.14 10.35 -10.45
N GLY A 127 -7.34 10.35 -11.53
CA GLY A 127 -6.39 11.41 -11.85
C GLY A 127 -4.97 11.23 -11.29
N GLY A 128 -4.71 10.13 -10.57
CA GLY A 128 -3.36 9.72 -10.20
C GLY A 128 -2.51 9.32 -11.41
N ASP A 129 -1.19 9.26 -11.24
CA ASP A 129 -0.27 8.71 -12.24
C ASP A 129 0.96 8.16 -11.52
N ASN A 130 0.99 6.84 -11.33
CA ASN A 130 2.10 6.14 -10.70
C ASN A 130 3.19 5.75 -11.72
N LYS A 131 3.11 6.20 -12.97
CA LYS A 131 4.11 5.96 -14.03
C LYS A 131 4.39 4.46 -14.27
N GLY A 132 3.43 3.59 -13.99
CA GLY A 132 3.56 2.14 -14.13
C GLY A 132 4.17 1.43 -12.93
N HIS A 133 4.46 2.16 -11.84
CA HIS A 133 4.86 1.59 -10.56
C HIS A 133 3.63 1.17 -9.73
N TYR A 134 3.85 0.28 -8.75
CA TYR A 134 2.81 -0.28 -7.90
C TYR A 134 3.12 -0.11 -6.41
N ALA A 135 2.11 0.31 -5.63
CA ALA A 135 2.21 0.39 -4.18
C ALA A 135 2.49 -1.00 -3.57
N SER A 136 3.46 -1.07 -2.66
CA SER A 136 3.88 -2.31 -1.99
C SER A 136 3.24 -2.54 -0.62
N ALA A 137 2.51 -1.55 -0.10
CA ALA A 137 1.91 -1.49 1.23
C ALA A 137 0.44 -1.01 1.15
N PRO A 138 -0.34 -1.15 2.23
CA PRO A 138 -1.71 -0.63 2.31
C PRO A 138 -1.77 0.87 1.98
N LEU A 139 -2.78 1.29 1.23
CA LEU A 139 -3.07 2.69 0.90
C LEU A 139 -4.12 3.28 1.84
N LEU A 140 -4.54 4.53 1.58
CA LEU A 140 -5.37 5.34 2.48
C LEU A 140 -6.65 4.62 2.96
N ASP A 141 -7.41 4.04 2.03
CA ASP A 141 -8.66 3.36 2.35
C ASP A 141 -8.39 1.99 2.99
N ASP A 142 -7.30 1.33 2.61
CA ASP A 142 -6.89 0.04 3.18
C ASP A 142 -6.52 0.19 4.66
N ILE A 143 -5.78 1.24 5.01
CA ILE A 143 -5.40 1.56 6.40
C ILE A 143 -6.67 1.81 7.21
N SER A 144 -7.58 2.65 6.71
CA SER A 144 -8.85 2.92 7.39
C SER A 144 -9.67 1.64 7.60
N ALA A 145 -9.74 0.77 6.58
CA ALA A 145 -10.50 -0.48 6.63
C ALA A 145 -9.90 -1.50 7.61
N ILE A 146 -8.57 -1.70 7.58
CA ILE A 146 -7.94 -2.66 8.48
C ILE A 146 -7.97 -2.19 9.93
N GLN A 147 -7.86 -0.89 10.17
CA GLN A 147 -8.01 -0.30 11.50
C GLN A 147 -9.45 -0.39 12.00
N HIS A 148 -10.44 -0.32 11.12
CA HIS A 148 -11.83 -0.59 11.51
C HIS A 148 -12.01 -2.03 12.02
N LEU A 149 -11.35 -3.01 11.42
CA LEU A 149 -11.47 -4.42 11.82
C LEU A 149 -10.66 -4.76 13.07
N TYR A 150 -9.43 -4.24 13.20
CA TYR A 150 -8.46 -4.69 14.21
C TYR A 150 -7.98 -3.59 15.16
N GLY A 151 -8.41 -2.33 14.97
CA GLY A 151 -7.92 -1.16 15.70
C GLY A 151 -6.56 -0.68 15.19
N ALA A 152 -6.34 0.64 15.31
CA ALA A 152 -5.09 1.28 14.93
C ALA A 152 -3.90 0.87 15.82
N ASN A 153 -2.73 0.66 15.22
CA ASN A 153 -1.51 0.35 15.95
C ASN A 153 -0.81 1.63 16.43
N MET A 154 -1.09 2.01 17.68
CA MET A 154 -0.54 3.21 18.30
C MET A 154 0.90 3.04 18.84
N THR A 155 1.59 1.95 18.48
CA THR A 155 3.01 1.72 18.87
C THR A 155 3.98 1.86 17.70
N THR A 156 3.45 2.03 16.49
CA THR A 156 4.26 2.13 15.28
C THR A 156 4.84 3.52 15.15
N ARG A 157 6.17 3.62 15.12
CA ARG A 157 6.91 4.84 14.77
C ARG A 157 6.68 6.06 15.69
N THR A 158 6.42 5.84 16.98
CA THR A 158 6.13 6.89 17.99
C THR A 158 7.27 7.89 18.32
N GLY A 159 8.27 8.04 17.47
CA GLY A 159 9.35 9.00 17.64
C GLY A 159 9.68 9.62 16.29
N ASP A 160 10.55 10.64 16.28
CA ASP A 160 10.80 11.46 15.08
C ASP A 160 11.17 10.61 13.85
N THR A 161 10.26 10.54 12.89
CA THR A 161 10.37 9.69 11.71
C THR A 161 10.58 10.50 10.45
N ILE A 162 11.55 10.08 9.64
CA ILE A 162 11.80 10.65 8.32
C ILE A 162 11.27 9.68 7.25
N TYR A 163 10.43 10.19 6.36
CA TYR A 163 9.87 9.48 5.21
C TYR A 163 10.44 10.05 3.91
N GLY A 164 10.78 9.19 2.95
CA GLY A 164 11.40 9.58 1.68
C GLY A 164 12.92 9.41 1.71
N PHE A 165 13.66 10.46 1.35
CA PHE A 165 15.12 10.48 1.48
C PHE A 165 15.52 10.48 2.95
N ASN A 166 16.72 10.00 3.25
CA ASN A 166 17.25 9.94 4.62
C ASN A 166 16.35 9.20 5.63
N SER A 167 15.47 8.32 5.14
CA SER A 167 14.47 7.67 5.97
C SER A 167 15.08 6.78 7.05
N ASN A 168 14.49 6.83 8.24
CA ASN A 168 14.78 5.95 9.38
C ASN A 168 13.66 4.91 9.63
N THR A 169 12.73 4.75 8.69
CA THR A 169 11.54 3.88 8.86
C THR A 169 11.85 2.39 8.85
N GLU A 170 13.01 2.00 8.31
CA GLU A 170 13.33 0.61 7.97
C GLU A 170 12.23 -0.06 7.12
N ARG A 171 11.60 0.71 6.22
CA ARG A 171 10.59 0.23 5.25
C ARG A 171 10.99 0.64 3.84
N ASP A 172 11.03 -0.34 2.95
CA ASP A 172 11.36 -0.16 1.53
C ASP A 172 10.38 0.78 0.81
N TYR A 173 9.09 0.69 1.14
CA TYR A 173 8.03 1.52 0.54
C TYR A 173 7.99 2.98 1.02
N TYR A 174 8.69 3.30 2.12
CA TYR A 174 8.85 4.68 2.61
C TYR A 174 10.23 5.28 2.28
N THR A 175 11.15 4.51 1.70
CA THR A 175 12.56 4.93 1.54
C THR A 175 12.90 5.23 0.07
N ALA A 176 13.36 6.45 -0.20
CA ALA A 176 13.99 6.82 -1.46
C ALA A 176 15.52 6.83 -1.32
N ILE A 177 16.17 5.85 -1.96
CA ILE A 177 17.65 5.73 -1.93
C ILE A 177 18.36 6.60 -2.97
N ASN A 178 17.63 7.10 -3.98
CA ASN A 178 18.12 8.02 -5.01
C ASN A 178 16.92 8.63 -5.77
N SER A 179 17.20 9.63 -6.61
CA SER A 179 16.20 10.41 -7.36
C SER A 179 15.39 9.62 -8.39
N SER A 180 15.82 8.41 -8.76
CA SER A 180 15.07 7.54 -9.68
C SER A 180 14.08 6.61 -8.97
N LYS A 181 14.14 6.50 -7.63
CA LYS A 181 13.23 5.65 -6.87
C LYS A 181 11.86 6.32 -6.80
N ALA A 182 10.82 5.66 -7.32
CA ALA A 182 9.44 6.08 -7.10
C ALA A 182 8.99 5.77 -5.67
N LEU A 183 8.28 6.70 -5.06
CA LEU A 183 7.59 6.53 -3.77
C LEU A 183 6.09 6.44 -4.01
N ILE A 184 5.46 5.38 -3.50
CA ILE A 184 4.00 5.23 -3.51
C ILE A 184 3.60 4.64 -2.16
N PHE A 185 2.99 5.46 -1.32
CA PHE A 185 2.59 5.05 0.04
C PHE A 185 1.49 5.93 0.63
N SER A 186 0.74 5.38 1.58
CA SER A 186 -0.03 6.16 2.55
C SER A 186 0.65 6.03 3.90
N VAL A 187 0.99 7.15 4.54
CA VAL A 187 1.71 7.12 5.81
C VAL A 187 0.79 6.74 6.95
N TRP A 188 1.24 5.81 7.79
CA TRP A 188 0.73 5.60 9.14
C TRP A 188 1.84 5.98 10.10
N ASP A 189 1.62 6.94 10.97
CA ASP A 189 2.50 7.28 12.08
C ASP A 189 1.64 7.46 13.33
N ALA A 190 2.12 6.99 14.48
CA ALA A 190 1.35 7.04 15.72
C ALA A 190 1.69 8.25 16.58
N ASP A 191 2.92 8.79 16.50
CA ASP A 191 3.37 9.92 17.33
C ASP A 191 4.80 10.37 16.92
N GLY A 192 5.21 11.58 17.28
CA GLY A 192 6.57 12.07 17.01
C GLY A 192 6.59 13.45 16.38
N ASN A 193 7.78 13.91 16.00
CA ASN A 193 7.95 15.07 15.13
C ASN A 193 8.56 14.60 13.80
N ASP A 194 7.69 14.38 12.83
CA ASP A 194 7.96 13.65 11.60
C ASP A 194 8.24 14.58 10.42
N THR A 195 8.96 14.05 9.44
CA THR A 195 9.39 14.80 8.26
C THR A 195 9.13 14.01 6.99
N PHE A 196 8.44 14.64 6.05
CA PHE A 196 8.48 14.25 4.64
C PHE A 196 9.71 14.88 3.98
N ASP A 197 10.76 14.08 3.80
CA ASP A 197 11.99 14.48 3.10
C ASP A 197 11.94 14.01 1.64
N PHE A 198 11.60 14.93 0.74
CA PHE A 198 11.58 14.71 -0.70
C PHE A 198 12.69 15.51 -1.42
N SER A 199 13.76 15.82 -0.70
CA SER A 199 14.86 16.70 -1.13
C SER A 199 15.65 16.23 -2.34
N GLY A 200 15.76 14.91 -2.52
CA GLY A 200 16.54 14.34 -3.62
C GLY A 200 15.85 14.37 -4.99
N TYR A 201 14.62 14.89 -5.09
CA TYR A 201 13.93 15.05 -6.37
C TYR A 201 14.19 16.43 -7.01
N SER A 202 14.10 16.48 -8.34
CA SER A 202 14.21 17.72 -9.13
C SER A 202 12.93 18.11 -9.87
N ASN A 203 11.88 17.30 -9.71
CA ASN A 203 10.57 17.56 -10.29
C ASN A 203 9.84 18.61 -9.46
N ASN A 204 8.93 19.37 -10.05
CA ASN A 204 8.02 20.23 -9.27
C ASN A 204 7.07 19.34 -8.47
N GLN A 205 7.01 19.56 -7.16
CA GLN A 205 6.25 18.75 -6.22
C GLN A 205 5.09 19.55 -5.61
N ARG A 206 4.06 18.84 -5.16
CA ARG A 206 3.01 19.41 -4.31
C ARG A 206 2.91 18.54 -3.06
N ILE A 207 3.34 19.06 -1.92
CA ILE A 207 3.43 18.35 -0.66
C ILE A 207 2.40 18.95 0.29
N ASN A 208 1.48 18.10 0.77
CA ASN A 208 0.41 18.49 1.68
C ASN A 208 0.50 17.67 2.96
N LEU A 209 0.56 18.36 4.11
CA LEU A 209 0.71 17.77 5.43
C LEU A 209 -0.62 17.56 6.18
N TYR A 210 -1.77 17.89 5.58
CA TYR A 210 -3.07 17.53 6.16
C TYR A 210 -3.31 16.02 6.10
N GLU A 211 -3.89 15.46 7.15
CA GLU A 211 -4.41 14.09 7.13
C GLU A 211 -5.39 13.88 5.97
N GLN A 212 -5.46 12.65 5.46
CA GLN A 212 -6.30 12.24 4.33
C GLN A 212 -6.05 13.02 3.03
N SER A 213 -5.00 13.84 2.97
CA SER A 213 -4.62 14.55 1.76
C SER A 213 -3.65 13.73 0.90
N PHE A 214 -3.55 14.13 -0.37
CA PHE A 214 -2.63 13.55 -1.34
C PHE A 214 -1.58 14.58 -1.77
N SER A 215 -0.40 14.08 -2.06
CA SER A 215 0.76 14.81 -2.55
C SER A 215 1.23 14.26 -3.91
N ASP A 216 1.78 15.14 -4.74
CA ASP A 216 2.48 14.81 -5.98
C ASP A 216 3.98 14.86 -5.72
N VAL A 217 4.63 13.70 -5.67
CA VAL A 217 6.03 13.57 -5.21
C VAL A 217 6.86 12.85 -6.26
N GLY A 218 8.08 13.32 -6.51
CA GLY A 218 9.01 12.62 -7.41
C GLY A 218 8.54 12.51 -8.87
N GLY A 219 7.65 13.38 -9.33
CA GLY A 219 7.11 13.39 -10.71
C GLY A 219 5.95 12.43 -10.96
N LEU A 220 5.46 11.75 -9.92
CA LEU A 220 4.20 11.03 -9.91
C LEU A 220 3.07 11.98 -9.48
N LYS A 221 1.82 11.50 -9.53
CA LYS A 221 0.64 12.27 -9.09
C LYS A 221 -0.20 11.49 -8.11
N GLY A 222 -0.54 12.12 -6.99
CA GLY A 222 -1.36 11.54 -5.92
C GLY A 222 -0.79 10.22 -5.39
N ASN A 223 0.54 10.12 -5.32
CA ASN A 223 1.26 8.89 -4.98
C ASN A 223 1.64 8.80 -3.50
N VAL A 224 1.63 9.93 -2.79
CA VAL A 224 1.87 9.97 -1.35
C VAL A 224 0.61 10.51 -0.67
N SER A 225 0.12 9.82 0.35
CA SER A 225 -1.00 10.28 1.17
C SER A 225 -0.72 10.16 2.66
N ILE A 226 -1.54 10.81 3.47
CA ILE A 226 -1.48 10.72 4.93
C ILE A 226 -2.74 10.02 5.44
N ALA A 227 -2.60 8.95 6.24
CA ALA A 227 -3.76 8.26 6.80
C ALA A 227 -4.54 9.15 7.78
N ALA A 228 -5.82 8.83 7.99
CA ALA A 228 -6.63 9.53 9.00
C ALA A 228 -6.05 9.32 10.41
N GLY A 229 -6.06 10.36 11.22
CA GLY A 229 -5.52 10.38 12.58
C GLY A 229 -4.01 10.57 12.67
N VAL A 230 -3.31 10.79 11.55
CA VAL A 230 -1.85 10.98 11.50
C VAL A 230 -1.52 12.45 11.32
N THR A 231 -0.61 12.97 12.14
CA THR A 231 -0.01 14.29 11.96
C THR A 231 1.40 14.11 11.42
N ILE A 232 1.76 14.88 10.39
CA ILE A 232 3.15 15.01 9.93
C ILE A 232 3.53 16.48 10.06
N GLU A 233 4.63 16.75 10.73
CA GLU A 233 5.01 18.09 11.19
C GLU A 233 5.74 18.86 10.10
N ASN A 234 6.65 18.20 9.37
CA ASN A 234 7.66 18.89 8.57
C ASN A 234 7.72 18.39 7.13
N ALA A 235 8.18 19.26 6.23
CA ALA A 235 8.40 18.91 4.83
C ALA A 235 9.67 19.56 4.27
N ILE A 236 10.43 18.77 3.51
CA ILE A 236 11.58 19.22 2.73
C ILE A 236 11.29 18.95 1.26
N GLY A 237 11.13 20.03 0.50
CA GLY A 237 11.00 19.99 -0.95
C GLY A 237 12.32 19.67 -1.64
N GLY A 238 12.24 19.41 -2.94
CA GLY A 238 13.38 19.15 -3.81
C GLY A 238 13.93 20.43 -4.43
N SER A 239 14.67 20.27 -5.53
CA SER A 239 15.21 21.40 -6.31
C SER A 239 14.21 21.96 -7.34
N GLY A 240 12.98 21.46 -7.35
CA GLY A 240 11.90 21.91 -8.23
C GLY A 240 11.21 23.18 -7.72
N ASN A 241 10.26 23.69 -8.52
CA ASN A 241 9.35 24.74 -8.07
C ASN A 241 8.20 24.10 -7.30
N ASP A 242 8.44 23.86 -6.02
CA ASP A 242 7.55 23.06 -5.18
C ASP A 242 6.48 23.93 -4.49
N VAL A 243 5.34 23.29 -4.18
CA VAL A 243 4.29 23.84 -3.32
C VAL A 243 4.24 23.01 -2.05
N LEU A 244 4.53 23.63 -0.91
CA LEU A 244 4.47 23.00 0.41
C LEU A 244 3.28 23.60 1.18
N VAL A 245 2.36 22.74 1.62
CA VAL A 245 1.18 23.10 2.39
C VAL A 245 1.29 22.46 3.76
N GLY A 246 1.51 23.29 4.78
CA GLY A 246 1.45 22.88 6.18
C GLY A 246 0.02 22.58 6.64
N ASN A 247 -0.11 22.01 7.84
CA ASN A 247 -1.39 21.73 8.50
C ASN A 247 -1.60 22.71 9.66
N ASP A 248 -2.49 22.39 10.61
CA ASP A 248 -2.90 23.31 11.66
C ASP A 248 -1.90 23.42 12.83
N ILE A 249 -0.84 22.61 12.85
CA ILE A 249 0.22 22.67 13.87
C ILE A 249 1.41 23.52 13.41
N ALA A 250 2.45 23.62 14.24
CA ALA A 250 3.69 24.27 13.83
C ALA A 250 4.45 23.36 12.84
N ASN A 251 4.72 23.88 11.64
CA ASN A 251 5.45 23.14 10.61
C ASN A 251 6.80 23.79 10.30
N GLU A 252 7.84 22.97 10.11
CA GLU A 252 9.06 23.39 9.42
C GLU A 252 8.97 23.02 7.94
N LEU A 253 8.86 24.03 7.08
CA LEU A 253 8.71 23.87 5.64
C LEU A 253 9.94 24.43 4.91
N HIS A 254 10.69 23.54 4.27
CA HIS A 254 11.92 23.88 3.54
C HIS A 254 11.69 23.72 2.03
N GLY A 255 11.50 24.84 1.33
CA GLY A 255 11.51 24.90 -0.15
C GLY A 255 12.92 25.10 -0.72
N ALA A 256 13.02 25.11 -2.05
CA ALA A 256 14.24 25.45 -2.81
C ALA A 256 14.67 26.91 -2.67
#